data_AF-A0A181CDY3-F1
#
_entry.id   AF-A0A181CDY3-F1
#
_cell.length_a   1.000
_cell.length_b   1.000
_cell.length_c   1.000
_cell.angle_alpha   90.00
_cell.angle_beta   90.00
_cell.angle_gamma   90.00
#
_symmetry.space_group_name_H-M   'P 1'
#
loop_
_entity.id
_entity.type
_entity.pdbx_description
1 polymer ?
#
loop_
_entity_poly.entity_id
_entity_poly.type
_entity_poly.pdbx_seq_one_letter_code
_entity_poly.pdbx_strand_id
1 'polypeptide(L)'
;MLAESIDFGAATTGIRAAGIAYSVNSFAGKVAWAVGGSLSAAMLEWGGYIPHALAQTERARAFITFGFVGLPAIIAIVSSLCILLYPSDEQIHSVLQPGEPA
;
A
#
# COMPACT_ATOMS: atom_id res chain seq x y z
N MET A 1 -3.87 -12.70 2.83
CA MET A 1 -3.81 -11.67 3.90
C MET A 1 -5.16 -11.05 4.23
N LEU A 2 -5.79 -10.16 3.43
CA LEU A 2 -7.01 -9.44 3.88
C LEU A 2 -8.16 -10.37 4.32
N ALA A 3 -8.49 -11.38 3.52
CA ALA A 3 -9.55 -12.34 3.86
C ALA A 3 -9.20 -13.14 5.13
N GLU A 4 -7.97 -13.65 5.21
CA GLU A 4 -7.47 -14.39 6.38
C GLU A 4 -7.46 -13.51 7.64
N SER A 5 -7.10 -12.22 7.54
CA SER A 5 -7.19 -11.28 8.67
C SER A 5 -8.63 -11.10 9.16
N ILE A 6 -9.59 -11.03 8.22
CA ILE A 6 -11.02 -10.90 8.53
C ILE A 6 -11.53 -12.17 9.20
N ASP A 7 -11.18 -13.34 8.68
CA ASP A 7 -11.61 -14.63 9.21
C ASP A 7 -10.97 -14.91 10.58
N PHE A 8 -9.68 -14.61 10.75
CA PHE A 8 -8.98 -14.68 12.05
C PHE A 8 -9.60 -13.72 13.08
N GLY A 9 -9.92 -12.49 12.68
CA GLY A 9 -10.62 -11.52 13.52
C GLY A 9 -12.02 -11.98 13.90
N ALA A 10 -12.77 -12.57 12.97
CA ALA A 10 -14.09 -13.11 13.23
C ALA A 10 -14.05 -14.33 14.17
N ALA A 11 -13.03 -15.20 14.03
CA ALA A 11 -12.82 -16.36 14.90
C ALA A 11 -12.45 -15.97 16.33
N THR A 12 -11.67 -14.89 16.52
CA THR A 12 -11.23 -14.41 17.84
C THR A 12 -12.27 -13.52 18.54
N THR A 13 -13.00 -12.67 17.79
CA THR A 13 -13.92 -11.69 18.36
C THR A 13 -15.40 -12.05 18.22
N GLY A 14 -15.74 -13.04 17.39
CA GLY A 14 -17.12 -13.42 17.06
C GLY A 14 -17.85 -12.44 16.12
N ILE A 15 -17.22 -11.32 15.72
CA ILE A 15 -17.84 -10.27 14.91
C ILE A 15 -17.48 -10.46 13.43
N ARG A 16 -18.50 -10.63 12.58
CA ARG A 16 -18.31 -10.71 11.12
C ARG A 16 -18.30 -9.31 10.50
N ALA A 17 -17.12 -8.73 10.31
CA ALA A 17 -16.92 -7.40 9.76
C ALA A 17 -16.50 -7.35 8.27
N ALA A 18 -16.66 -8.46 7.53
CA ALA A 18 -16.16 -8.60 6.16
C ALA A 18 -16.63 -7.46 5.22
N GLY A 19 -17.91 -7.09 5.27
CA GLY A 19 -18.45 -6.04 4.39
C GLY A 19 -17.79 -4.67 4.59
N ILE A 20 -17.51 -4.28 5.83
CA ILE A 20 -16.83 -3.02 6.14
C ILE A 20 -15.36 -3.11 5.73
N ALA A 21 -14.69 -4.23 6.03
CA ALA A 21 -13.28 -4.43 5.71
C ALA A 21 -13.00 -4.35 4.19
N TYR A 22 -13.80 -5.03 3.36
CA TYR A 22 -13.66 -4.95 1.89
C TYR A 22 -14.01 -3.56 1.34
N SER A 23 -14.98 -2.88 1.95
CA SER A 23 -15.36 -1.51 1.58
C SER A 23 -14.23 -0.52 1.86
N VAL A 24 -13.61 -0.60 3.05
CA VAL A 24 -12.47 0.22 3.43
C VAL A 24 -11.27 -0.06 2.52
N ASN A 25 -10.96 -1.34 2.24
CA ASN A 25 -9.88 -1.70 1.32
C ASN A 25 -10.07 -1.08 -0.07
N SER A 26 -11.29 -1.19 -0.63
CA SER A 26 -11.61 -0.63 -1.94
C SER A 26 -11.59 0.90 -1.95
N PHE A 27 -12.06 1.53 -0.89
CA PHE A 27 -12.02 2.98 -0.70
C PHE A 27 -10.57 3.48 -0.61
N ALA A 28 -9.75 2.87 0.23
CA ALA A 28 -8.34 3.20 0.40
C ALA A 28 -7.59 3.09 -0.93
N GLY A 29 -7.87 2.06 -1.73
CA GLY A 29 -7.33 1.93 -3.09
C GLY A 29 -7.66 3.14 -3.97
N LYS A 30 -8.93 3.58 -4.01
CA LYS A 30 -9.34 4.76 -4.80
C LYS A 30 -8.65 6.04 -4.34
N VAL A 31 -8.54 6.24 -3.02
CA VAL A 31 -7.83 7.40 -2.47
C VAL A 31 -6.35 7.34 -2.85
N ALA A 32 -5.71 6.18 -2.76
CA ALA A 32 -4.32 6.00 -3.16
C ALA A 32 -4.09 6.34 -4.64
N TRP A 33 -4.99 5.91 -5.54
CA TRP A 33 -4.93 6.30 -6.95
C TRP A 33 -5.06 7.80 -7.17
N ALA A 34 -6.01 8.45 -6.50
CA ALA A 34 -6.22 9.90 -6.61
C ALA A 34 -5.01 10.68 -6.08
N VAL A 35 -4.50 10.30 -4.90
CA VAL A 35 -3.35 10.94 -4.27
C VAL A 35 -2.09 10.69 -5.08
N GLY A 36 -1.85 9.47 -5.56
CA GLY A 36 -0.69 9.13 -6.37
C GLY A 36 -0.64 9.92 -7.68
N GLY A 37 -1.76 10.05 -8.38
CA GLY A 37 -1.86 10.89 -9.58
C GLY A 37 -1.61 12.37 -9.30
N SER A 38 -2.23 12.92 -8.26
CA SER A 38 -2.05 14.32 -7.86
C SER A 38 -0.61 14.62 -7.43
N LEU A 39 0.00 13.73 -6.65
CA LEU A 39 1.38 13.86 -6.19
C LEU A 39 2.37 13.78 -7.37
N SER A 40 2.09 12.93 -8.36
CA SER A 40 2.90 12.85 -9.58
C SER A 40 2.88 14.18 -10.34
N ALA A 41 1.70 14.81 -10.47
CA ALA A 41 1.59 16.13 -11.08
C ALA A 41 2.32 17.21 -10.26
N ALA A 42 2.19 17.19 -8.94
CA ALA A 42 2.89 18.13 -8.05
C ALA A 42 4.41 17.99 -8.14
N MET A 43 4.95 16.77 -8.27
CA MET A 43 6.38 16.54 -8.44
C MET A 43 6.92 17.16 -9.74
N LEU A 44 6.13 17.13 -10.83
CA LEU A 44 6.50 17.78 -12.09
C LEU A 44 6.56 19.30 -11.92
N GLU A 45 5.56 19.89 -11.25
CA GLU A 45 5.51 21.33 -10.98
C GLU A 45 6.68 21.78 -10.09
N TRP A 46 6.93 21.10 -8.97
CA TRP A 46 8.03 21.41 -8.05
C TRP A 46 9.43 21.18 -8.65
N GLY A 47 9.54 20.21 -9.58
CA GLY A 47 10.73 19.97 -10.36
C GLY A 47 11.03 21.07 -11.38
N GLY A 48 10.07 21.97 -11.66
CA GLY A 48 10.19 22.99 -12.69
C GLY A 48 10.14 22.39 -14.10
N TYR A 49 9.30 21.36 -14.30
CA TYR A 49 9.12 20.72 -15.59
C TYR A 49 8.67 21.72 -16.66
N ILE A 50 9.37 21.77 -17.79
CA ILE A 50 9.05 22.66 -18.91
C ILE A 50 8.48 21.82 -20.06
N PRO A 51 7.19 21.95 -20.41
CA PRO A 51 6.61 21.22 -21.53
C PRO A 51 7.35 21.53 -22.84
N HIS A 52 7.56 20.51 -23.67
CA HIS A 52 8.15 20.62 -25.02
C HIS A 52 9.60 21.13 -25.12
N ALA A 53 10.32 21.25 -24.00
CA ALA A 53 11.75 21.56 -24.06
C ALA A 53 12.56 20.37 -24.61
N LEU A 54 13.51 20.65 -25.51
CA LEU A 54 14.45 19.65 -26.07
C LEU A 54 15.29 18.96 -24.99
N ALA A 55 15.60 19.65 -23.90
CA ALA A 55 16.27 19.12 -22.72
C ALA A 55 15.63 19.67 -21.45
N GLN A 56 15.39 18.81 -20.47
CA GLN A 56 14.90 19.21 -19.14
C GLN A 56 16.08 19.61 -18.24
N THR A 57 15.82 20.48 -17.27
CA THR A 57 16.82 20.84 -16.26
C THR A 57 17.21 19.63 -15.41
N GLU A 58 18.44 19.63 -14.88
CA GLU A 58 18.93 18.57 -14.00
C GLU A 58 18.00 18.38 -12.78
N ARG A 59 17.48 19.50 -12.25
CA ARG A 59 16.48 19.51 -11.17
C ARG A 59 15.18 18.82 -11.57
N ALA A 60 14.60 19.15 -12.72
CA ALA A 60 13.38 18.51 -13.19
C ALA A 60 13.56 16.99 -13.37
N ARG A 61 14.71 16.58 -13.93
CA ARG A 61 15.05 15.16 -14.09
C ARG A 61 15.15 14.45 -12.73
N ALA A 62 15.81 15.06 -11.75
CA ALA A 62 15.93 14.49 -10.41
C ALA A 62 14.57 14.27 -9.74
N PHE A 63 13.67 15.26 -9.82
CA PHE A 63 12.31 15.16 -9.27
C PHE A 63 11.46 14.08 -9.97
N ILE A 64 11.55 13.97 -11.30
CA ILE A 64 10.86 12.92 -12.06
C ILE A 64 11.37 11.54 -11.64
N THR A 65 12.69 11.34 -11.60
CA THR A 65 13.28 10.07 -11.17
C THR A 65 12.90 9.73 -9.73
N PHE A 66 12.90 10.72 -8.83
CA PHE A 66 12.48 10.52 -7.46
C PHE A 66 10.99 10.15 -7.35
N GLY A 67 10.10 10.82 -8.09
CA GLY A 67 8.67 10.54 -8.07
C GLY A 67 8.30 9.14 -8.58
N PHE A 68 9.02 8.63 -9.58
CA PHE A 68 8.76 7.30 -10.17
C PHE A 68 9.52 6.15 -9.52
N VAL A 69 10.67 6.42 -8.89
CA VAL A 69 11.53 5.36 -8.31
C VAL A 69 11.69 5.53 -6.80
N GLY A 70 12.10 6.72 -6.36
CA GLY A 70 12.38 6.99 -4.94
C GLY A 70 11.13 6.88 -4.07
N LEU A 71 10.04 7.54 -4.45
CA LEU A 71 8.80 7.54 -3.68
C LEU A 71 8.16 6.13 -3.60
N PRO A 72 7.98 5.37 -4.71
CA PRO A 72 7.50 4.00 -4.62
C PRO A 72 8.43 3.09 -3.81
N ALA A 73 9.75 3.28 -3.88
CA ALA A 73 10.68 2.50 -3.08
C ALA A 73 10.50 2.75 -1.57
N ILE A 74 10.31 4.00 -1.15
CA ILE A 74 10.04 4.34 0.25
C ILE A 74 8.72 3.71 0.71
N ILE A 75 7.66 3.83 -0.10
CA ILE A 75 6.35 3.23 0.20
C ILE A 75 6.47 1.70 0.32
N ALA A 76 7.23 1.07 -0.58
CA ALA A 76 7.48 -0.36 -0.53
C ALA A 76 8.23 -0.77 0.75
N ILE A 77 9.28 -0.03 1.14
CA ILE A 77 10.03 -0.30 2.38
C ILE A 77 9.12 -0.19 3.60
N VAL A 78 8.32 0.89 3.70
CA VAL A 78 7.36 1.05 4.79
C VAL A 78 6.33 -0.09 4.80
N SER A 79 5.85 -0.50 3.63
CA SER A 79 4.89 -1.61 3.51
C SER A 79 5.52 -2.93 3.96
N SER A 80 6.77 -3.19 3.59
CA SER A 80 7.53 -4.36 4.07
C SER A 80 7.69 -4.35 5.59
N LEU A 81 8.02 -3.19 6.18
CA LEU A 81 8.11 -3.06 7.64
C LEU A 81 6.77 -3.35 8.32
N CYS A 82 5.65 -2.88 7.77
CA CYS A 82 4.32 -3.19 8.29
C CYS A 82 3.99 -4.68 8.22
N ILE A 83 4.41 -5.38 7.17
CA ILE A 83 4.21 -6.83 7.04
C ILE A 83 5.00 -7.59 8.12
N LEU A 84 6.18 -7.11 8.53
CA LEU A 84 6.96 -7.76 9.60
C LEU A 84 6.26 -7.71 10.97
N LEU A 85 5.33 -6.76 11.18
CA LEU A 85 4.50 -6.66 12.39
C LEU A 85 3.24 -7.53 12.32
N TYR A 86 2.97 -8.16 11.17
CA TYR A 86 1.78 -8.99 10.98
C TYR A 86 1.96 -10.35 11.69
N PRO A 87 0.91 -10.91 12.32
CA PRO A 87 0.99 -12.20 12.99
C PRO A 87 1.47 -13.32 12.06
N SER A 88 2.24 -14.26 12.59
CA SER A 88 2.80 -15.35 11.79
C SER A 88 1.70 -16.29 11.28
N ASP A 89 1.94 -16.91 10.12
CA ASP A 89 0.97 -17.83 9.50
C ASP A 89 0.60 -18.99 10.45
N GLU A 90 1.54 -19.46 11.27
CA GLU A 90 1.29 -20.49 12.30
C GLU A 90 0.20 -20.08 13.31
N GLN A 91 0.21 -18.82 13.76
CA GLN A 91 -0.80 -18.31 14.69
C GLN A 91 -2.18 -18.25 14.02
N ILE A 92 -2.23 -17.86 12.76
CA ILE A 92 -3.47 -17.75 11.99
C ILE A 92 -4.07 -19.14 11.72
N HIS A 93 -3.24 -20.09 11.28
CA HIS A 93 -3.67 -21.46 11.02
C HIS A 93 -4.14 -22.19 12.28
N SER A 94 -3.48 -21.98 13.43
CA SER A 94 -3.89 -22.61 14.69
C SER A 94 -5.30 -22.22 15.18
N VAL A 95 -5.74 -21.00 14.84
CA VAL A 95 -7.07 -20.49 15.21
C VAL A 95 -8.14 -20.89 14.20
N LEU A 96 -7.79 -20.96 12.91
CA LEU A 96 -8.74 -21.26 11.84
C LEU A 96 -8.93 -22.76 11.58
N GLN A 97 -7.94 -23.60 11.87
CA GLN A 97 -7.99 -25.07 11.71
C GLN A 97 -7.51 -25.81 12.97
N PRO A 98 -8.31 -25.84 14.05
CA PRO A 98 -7.97 -26.60 15.25
C PRO A 98 -8.10 -28.11 14.97
N GLY A 99 -7.08 -28.75 14.37
CA GLY A 99 -7.05 -30.21 14.20
C GLY A 99 -6.14 -30.82 13.12
N GLU A 100 -5.53 -30.05 12.22
CA GLU A 100 -4.56 -30.59 11.25
C GLU A 100 -3.11 -30.37 11.74
N PRO A 101 -2.26 -31.42 11.77
CA PRO A 101 -0.86 -31.26 12.17
C PRO A 101 -0.10 -30.42 11.13
N ALA A 102 0.75 -29.52 11.64
CA ALA A 102 1.65 -28.64 10.90
C ALA A 102 2.59 -29.38 9.94
#